data_AF-A0A447X874-F1
#
_entry.id   AF-A0A447X874-F1
#
_cell.length_a   1.000
_cell.length_b   1.000
_cell.length_c   1.000
_cell.angle_alpha   90.00
_cell.angle_beta   90.00
_cell.angle_gamma   90.00
#
_symmetry.space_group_name_H-M   'P 1'
#
loop_
_entity.id
_entity.type
_entity.pdbx_description
1 polymer ?
#
loop_
_entity_poly.entity_id
_entity_poly.type
_entity_poly.pdbx_seq_one_letter_code
_entity_poly.pdbx_strand_id
1 'polypeptide(L)'
;MECGERWAEEPSVTITAAPGDNDILSLEPEALQIADNEGTEAALSWLQARPGIQSDRSNWLLRLLMARVAEQTGKNDLALHLLAELDERATRLTLSQWEPELVFEVKARRLKLLRMKSAKTESDRVRLQPDMEHLLAGLIAIDAARAAVLCNSGSS
;
A
#
# COMPACT_ATOMS: atom_id res chain seq x y z
N MET A 1 49.80 -13.13 -43.49
CA MET A 1 48.41 -13.48 -43.83
C MET A 1 47.95 -14.56 -42.86
N GLU A 2 47.86 -14.31 -41.54
CA GLU A 2 46.90 -13.41 -40.84
C GLU A 2 45.46 -13.87 -41.10
N CYS A 3 44.58 -14.10 -40.14
CA CYS A 3 44.38 -13.39 -38.87
C CYS A 3 44.13 -14.34 -37.69
N GLY A 4 44.64 -13.97 -36.52
CA GLY A 4 44.16 -14.48 -35.24
C GLY A 4 42.98 -13.64 -34.77
N GLU A 5 41.89 -14.30 -34.41
CA GLU A 5 40.75 -13.67 -33.74
C GLU A 5 40.60 -14.32 -32.36
N ARG A 6 41.31 -13.73 -31.40
CA ARG A 6 41.12 -13.96 -29.97
C ARG A 6 39.89 -13.15 -29.56
N TRP A 7 38.74 -13.79 -29.54
CA TRP A 7 37.52 -13.18 -29.00
C TRP A 7 37.72 -12.97 -27.50
N ALA A 8 37.84 -11.71 -27.11
CA ALA A 8 37.96 -11.31 -25.72
C ALA A 8 36.63 -11.59 -25.00
N GLU A 9 36.70 -12.28 -23.87
CA GLU A 9 35.61 -12.36 -22.90
C GLU A 9 35.28 -10.95 -22.40
N GLU A 10 34.18 -10.38 -22.89
CA GLU A 10 33.59 -9.19 -22.30
C GLU A 10 32.93 -9.59 -20.98
N PRO A 11 33.18 -8.85 -19.87
CA PRO A 11 32.50 -9.11 -18.61
C PRO A 11 31.01 -8.88 -18.81
N SER A 12 30.24 -9.96 -18.75
CA SER A 12 28.79 -9.91 -18.76
C SER A 12 28.35 -9.07 -17.56
N VAL A 13 28.08 -7.79 -17.81
CA VAL A 13 27.48 -6.88 -16.85
C VAL A 13 26.13 -7.50 -16.50
N THR A 14 26.03 -8.06 -15.29
CA THR A 14 24.75 -8.42 -14.71
C THR A 14 23.94 -7.14 -14.58
N ILE A 15 23.11 -6.85 -15.58
CA ILE A 15 22.02 -5.91 -15.42
C ILE A 15 21.10 -6.62 -14.43
N THR A 16 21.28 -6.33 -13.13
CA THR A 16 20.25 -6.59 -12.14
C THR A 16 19.04 -5.81 -12.63
N ALA A 17 18.08 -6.52 -13.24
CA ALA A 17 16.79 -5.95 -13.58
C ALA A 17 16.33 -5.18 -12.34
N ALA A 18 16.01 -3.89 -12.51
CA ALA A 18 15.43 -3.13 -11.42
C ALA A 18 14.29 -4.00 -10.86
N PRO A 19 14.28 -4.30 -9.55
CA PRO A 19 13.20 -5.07 -8.96
C PRO A 19 11.90 -4.42 -9.43
N GLY A 20 11.01 -5.24 -10.00
CA GLY A 20 9.79 -4.71 -10.58
C GLY A 20 9.03 -3.95 -9.48
N ASP A 21 8.26 -2.93 -9.83
CA ASP A 21 7.41 -2.21 -8.86
C ASP A 21 6.60 -3.16 -7.95
N ASN A 22 6.23 -4.33 -8.47
CA ASN A 22 5.49 -5.36 -7.74
C ASN A 22 6.32 -6.10 -6.68
N ASP A 23 7.65 -6.13 -6.79
CA ASP A 23 8.54 -6.72 -5.78
C ASP A 23 8.47 -5.95 -4.46
N ILE A 24 8.04 -4.68 -4.49
CA ILE A 24 7.91 -3.86 -3.28
C ILE A 24 6.89 -4.49 -2.32
N LEU A 25 5.73 -4.93 -2.80
CA LEU A 25 4.70 -5.50 -1.93
C LEU A 25 5.08 -6.88 -1.38
N SER A 26 5.98 -7.61 -2.03
CA SER A 26 6.48 -8.91 -1.58
C SER A 26 7.34 -8.84 -0.31
N LEU A 27 7.73 -7.65 0.11
CA LEU A 27 8.57 -7.39 1.29
C LEU A 27 7.78 -7.32 2.59
N GLU A 28 6.45 -7.38 2.52
CA GLU A 28 5.57 -7.37 3.68
C GLU A 28 5.94 -8.36 4.79
N PRO A 29 6.18 -9.66 4.53
CA PRO A 29 6.56 -10.59 5.59
C PRO A 29 7.86 -10.19 6.30
N GLU A 30 8.84 -9.66 5.56
CA GLU A 30 10.11 -9.22 6.12
C GLU A 30 9.94 -7.94 6.96
N ALA A 31 9.15 -6.98 6.47
CA ALA A 31 8.83 -5.77 7.22
C ALA A 31 8.07 -6.08 8.52
N LEU A 32 7.16 -7.04 8.49
CA LEU A 32 6.43 -7.50 9.69
C LEU A 32 7.36 -8.22 10.67
N GLN A 33 8.29 -9.03 10.18
CA GLN A 33 9.29 -9.68 11.03
C GLN A 33 10.20 -8.66 11.71
N ILE A 34 10.64 -7.61 11.01
CA ILE A 34 11.37 -6.49 11.62
C ILE A 34 10.49 -5.78 12.65
N ALA A 35 9.22 -5.56 12.35
CA ALA A 35 8.32 -4.89 13.29
C ALA A 35 8.08 -5.70 14.57
N ASP A 36 8.04 -7.03 14.48
CA ASP A 36 7.92 -7.94 15.62
C ASP A 36 9.20 -7.94 16.48
N ASN A 37 10.37 -7.93 15.84
CA ASN A 37 11.66 -8.00 16.53
C ASN A 37 12.14 -6.63 17.10
N GLU A 38 11.98 -5.56 16.34
CA GLU A 38 12.60 -4.25 16.58
C GLU A 38 11.57 -3.11 16.73
N GLY A 39 10.30 -3.38 16.44
CA GLY A 39 9.20 -2.43 16.55
C GLY A 39 8.80 -1.76 15.23
N THR A 40 7.60 -1.18 15.20
CA THR A 40 7.03 -0.58 13.99
C THR A 40 7.91 0.52 13.38
N GLU A 41 8.57 1.34 14.20
CA GLU A 41 9.40 2.45 13.71
C GLU A 41 10.64 1.95 12.95
N ALA A 42 11.28 0.88 13.44
CA ALA A 42 12.39 0.23 12.77
C ALA A 42 11.98 -0.33 11.40
N ALA A 43 10.83 -1.03 11.34
CA ALA A 43 10.29 -1.55 10.09
C ALA A 43 9.98 -0.44 9.07
N LEU A 44 9.37 0.66 9.51
CA LEU A 44 9.08 1.80 8.63
C LEU A 44 10.35 2.49 8.14
N SER A 45 11.35 2.65 9.01
CA SER A 45 12.64 3.24 8.65
C SER A 45 13.39 2.35 7.64
N TRP A 46 13.36 1.03 7.84
CA TRP A 46 13.94 0.06 6.92
C TRP A 46 13.26 0.09 5.54
N LEU A 47 11.93 0.22 5.49
CA LEU A 47 11.19 0.40 4.24
C LEU A 47 11.61 1.71 3.52
N GLN A 48 11.76 2.80 4.26
CA GLN A 48 12.16 4.11 3.70
C GLN A 48 13.61 4.15 3.20
N ALA A 49 14.51 3.38 3.81
CA ALA A 49 15.92 3.34 3.45
C ALA A 49 16.21 2.59 2.13
N ARG A 50 15.17 2.08 1.44
CA ARG A 50 15.35 1.30 0.22
C ARG A 50 15.85 2.13 -0.96
N PRO A 51 17.00 1.77 -1.55
CA PRO A 51 17.42 2.37 -2.81
C PRO A 51 16.52 1.89 -3.96
N GLY A 52 16.31 2.74 -4.97
CA GLY A 52 15.62 2.34 -6.21
C GLY A 52 14.15 2.73 -6.34
N ILE A 53 13.58 3.48 -5.39
CA ILE A 53 12.21 4.02 -5.53
C ILE A 53 12.27 5.32 -6.33
N GLN A 54 12.17 5.21 -7.64
CA GLN A 54 12.35 6.34 -8.55
C GLN A 54 11.05 6.80 -9.22
N SER A 55 10.00 5.97 -9.25
CA SER A 55 8.73 6.34 -9.88
C SER A 55 7.64 6.69 -8.86
N ASP A 56 6.67 7.50 -9.26
CA ASP A 56 5.49 7.82 -8.45
C ASP A 56 4.71 6.55 -8.04
N ARG A 57 4.68 5.54 -8.92
CA ARG A 57 4.03 4.25 -8.64
C ARG A 57 4.81 3.47 -7.57
N SER A 58 6.12 3.33 -7.71
CA SER A 58 6.99 2.68 -6.72
C SER A 58 6.83 3.31 -5.35
N ASN A 59 6.77 4.65 -5.33
CA ASN A 59 6.65 5.45 -4.12
C ASN A 59 5.26 5.30 -3.48
N TRP A 60 4.21 5.17 -4.30
CA TRP A 60 2.86 4.86 -3.84
C TRP A 60 2.78 3.44 -3.25
N LEU A 61 3.37 2.44 -3.90
CA LEU A 61 3.42 1.05 -3.41
C LEU A 61 4.20 0.91 -2.09
N LEU A 62 5.32 1.63 -1.95
CA LEU A 62 6.06 1.64 -0.69
C LEU A 62 5.22 2.22 0.46
N ARG A 63 4.53 3.35 0.21
CA ARG A 63 3.62 3.92 1.22
C ARG A 63 2.46 2.98 1.55
N LEU A 64 1.93 2.26 0.56
CA LEU A 64 0.91 1.24 0.82
C LEU A 64 1.44 0.14 1.74
N LEU A 65 2.65 -0.35 1.48
CA LEU A 65 3.29 -1.35 2.32
C LEU A 65 3.49 -0.84 3.76
N MET A 66 3.97 0.39 3.92
CA MET A 66 4.08 1.03 5.23
C MET A 66 2.73 1.11 5.95
N ALA A 67 1.64 1.42 5.23
CA ALA A 67 0.30 1.45 5.79
C ALA A 67 -0.17 0.06 6.26
N ARG A 68 0.13 -1.00 5.50
CA ARG A 68 -0.18 -2.39 5.89
C ARG A 68 0.57 -2.80 7.15
N VAL A 69 1.86 -2.48 7.26
CA VAL A 69 2.66 -2.78 8.45
C VAL A 69 2.13 -2.00 9.67
N ALA A 70 1.78 -0.72 9.49
CA ALA A 70 1.19 0.08 10.56
C ALA A 70 -0.17 -0.47 11.02
N GLU A 71 -1.03 -0.93 10.10
CA GLU A 71 -2.30 -1.57 10.45
C GLU A 71 -2.07 -2.88 11.23
N GLN A 72 -1.19 -3.75 10.74
CA GLN A 72 -0.94 -5.08 11.32
C GLN A 72 -0.25 -5.02 12.69
N THR A 73 0.52 -3.97 12.94
CA THR A 73 1.19 -3.73 14.23
C THR A 73 0.34 -2.91 15.23
N GLY A 74 -0.92 -2.61 14.88
CA GLY A 74 -1.86 -1.91 15.76
C GLY A 74 -1.69 -0.39 15.81
N LYS A 75 -0.84 0.21 14.96
CA LYS A 75 -0.69 1.67 14.82
C LYS A 75 -1.80 2.24 13.93
N ASN A 76 -3.05 2.03 14.34
CA ASN A 76 -4.25 2.31 13.54
C ASN A 76 -4.37 3.77 13.10
N ASP A 77 -4.05 4.74 13.97
CA ASP A 77 -4.07 6.16 13.57
C ASP A 77 -3.02 6.46 12.50
N LEU A 78 -1.82 5.91 12.59
CA LEU A 78 -0.80 6.08 11.55
C LEU A 78 -1.25 5.47 10.22
N ALA A 79 -1.79 4.25 10.26
CA ALA A 79 -2.33 3.58 9.08
C ALA A 79 -3.47 4.40 8.42
N LEU A 80 -4.36 5.00 9.23
CA LEU A 80 -5.42 5.88 8.70
C LEU A 80 -4.87 7.09 7.95
N HIS A 81 -3.84 7.75 8.48
CA HIS A 81 -3.24 8.92 7.83
C HIS A 81 -2.54 8.52 6.51
N LEU A 82 -1.78 7.41 6.52
CA LEU A 82 -1.12 6.89 5.32
C LEU A 82 -2.13 6.49 4.24
N LEU A 83 -3.21 5.80 4.61
CA LEU A 83 -4.27 5.38 3.67
C LEU A 83 -5.05 6.57 3.10
N ALA A 84 -5.27 7.62 3.89
CA ALA A 84 -5.91 8.85 3.38
C ALA A 84 -5.04 9.54 2.33
N GLU A 85 -3.72 9.66 2.58
CA GLU A 85 -2.76 10.21 1.61
C GLU A 85 -2.71 9.37 0.33
N LEU A 86 -2.70 8.04 0.45
CA LEU A 86 -2.68 7.12 -0.69
C LEU A 86 -3.93 7.24 -1.56
N ASP A 87 -5.10 7.41 -0.96
CA ASP A 87 -6.38 7.53 -1.67
C ASP A 87 -6.45 8.83 -2.50
N GLU A 88 -5.97 9.94 -1.93
CA GLU A 88 -5.86 11.22 -2.64
C GLU A 88 -4.88 11.13 -3.82
N ARG A 89 -3.71 10.51 -3.59
CA ARG A 89 -2.70 10.30 -4.62
C ARG A 89 -3.17 9.35 -5.72
N ALA A 90 -3.95 8.32 -5.38
CA ALA A 90 -4.50 7.38 -6.34
C ALA A 90 -5.40 8.08 -7.37
N THR A 91 -6.19 9.06 -6.90
CA THR A 91 -7.03 9.88 -7.77
C THR A 91 -6.19 10.72 -8.73
N ARG A 92 -5.12 11.36 -8.24
CA ARG A 92 -4.19 12.16 -9.06
C ARG A 92 -3.43 11.34 -10.11
N LEU A 93 -3.01 10.12 -9.76
CA LEU A 93 -2.25 9.23 -10.64
C LEU A 93 -3.15 8.42 -11.58
N THR A 94 -4.47 8.64 -11.56
CA THR A 94 -5.46 7.85 -12.30
C THR A 94 -5.36 6.35 -12.05
N LEU A 95 -4.85 5.96 -10.87
CA LEU A 95 -4.58 4.56 -10.51
C LEU A 95 -5.84 3.68 -10.57
N SER A 96 -7.03 4.26 -10.41
CA SER A 96 -8.30 3.54 -10.57
C SER A 96 -8.48 2.92 -11.97
N GLN A 97 -7.78 3.43 -12.98
CA GLN A 97 -7.82 2.90 -14.36
C GLN A 97 -6.78 1.81 -14.60
N TRP A 98 -5.66 1.84 -13.86
CA TRP A 98 -4.49 0.98 -14.09
C TRP A 98 -4.38 -0.15 -13.07
N GLU A 99 -4.74 0.11 -11.81
CA GLU A 99 -4.68 -0.83 -10.68
C GLU A 99 -5.89 -0.68 -9.76
N PRO A 100 -7.13 -0.94 -10.26
CA PRO A 100 -8.35 -0.79 -9.47
C PRO A 100 -8.34 -1.66 -8.19
N GLU A 101 -7.64 -2.79 -8.21
CA GLU A 101 -7.54 -3.68 -7.05
C GLU A 101 -6.79 -3.04 -5.87
N LEU A 102 -5.73 -2.28 -6.13
CA LEU A 102 -4.96 -1.60 -5.08
C LEU A 102 -5.73 -0.41 -4.53
N VAL A 103 -6.45 0.33 -5.38
CA VAL A 103 -7.33 1.43 -4.93
C VAL A 103 -8.47 0.88 -4.07
N PHE A 104 -9.06 -0.26 -4.47
CA PHE A 104 -10.06 -0.95 -3.66
C PHE A 104 -9.50 -1.33 -2.28
N GLU A 105 -8.29 -1.89 -2.24
CA GLU A 105 -7.63 -2.28 -1.00
C GLU A 105 -7.46 -1.08 -0.05
N VAL A 106 -6.91 0.04 -0.55
CA VAL A 106 -6.70 1.26 0.24
C VAL A 106 -8.01 1.75 0.86
N LYS A 107 -9.07 1.86 0.05
CA LYS A 107 -10.39 2.32 0.52
C LYS A 107 -11.01 1.35 1.52
N ALA A 108 -10.90 0.04 1.29
CA ALA A 108 -11.45 -0.99 2.17
C ALA A 108 -10.75 -1.01 3.54
N ARG A 109 -9.41 -0.92 3.56
CA ARG A 109 -8.64 -0.84 4.82
C ARG A 109 -8.96 0.45 5.58
N ARG A 110 -9.07 1.59 4.89
CA ARG A 110 -9.45 2.86 5.52
C ARG A 110 -10.85 2.77 6.13
N LEU A 111 -11.82 2.22 5.40
CA LEU A 111 -13.19 2.02 5.88
C LEU A 111 -13.22 1.13 7.14
N LYS A 112 -12.46 0.03 7.16
CA LYS A 112 -12.33 -0.86 8.33
C LYS A 112 -11.79 -0.11 9.55
N LEU A 113 -10.70 0.63 9.40
CA LEU A 113 -10.10 1.39 10.50
C LEU A 113 -11.01 2.52 11.00
N LEU A 114 -11.73 3.20 10.10
CA LEU A 114 -12.71 4.22 10.49
C LEU A 114 -13.88 3.61 11.27
N ARG A 115 -14.37 2.42 10.89
CA ARG A 115 -15.38 1.68 11.66
C ARG A 115 -14.90 1.31 13.05
N MET A 116 -13.66 0.86 13.17
CA MET A 116 -13.05 0.56 14.48
C MET A 116 -12.92 1.81 15.35
N LYS A 117 -12.66 2.98 14.74
CA LYS A 117 -12.55 4.26 15.45
C LYS A 117 -13.92 4.80 15.86
N SER A 118 -14.91 4.76 14.97
CA SER A 118 -16.28 5.23 15.24
C SER A 118 -17.00 4.39 16.30
N ALA A 119 -16.65 3.10 16.43
CA ALA A 119 -17.21 2.24 17.48
C ALA A 119 -16.79 2.65 18.90
N LYS A 120 -15.76 3.49 19.07
CA LYS A 120 -15.24 3.89 20.40
C LYS A 120 -16.06 4.99 21.06
N THR A 121 -16.55 5.96 20.30
CA THR A 121 -17.29 7.12 20.83
C THR A 121 -18.39 7.57 19.88
N GLU A 122 -19.52 8.03 20.44
CA GLU A 122 -20.62 8.59 19.64
C GLU A 122 -20.19 9.85 18.87
N SER A 123 -19.31 10.65 19.46
CA SER A 123 -18.74 11.83 18.79
C SER A 123 -17.92 11.46 17.55
N ASP A 124 -17.11 10.40 17.62
CA ASP A 124 -16.38 9.89 16.45
C ASP A 124 -17.33 9.27 15.44
N ARG A 125 -18.39 8.58 15.88
CA ARG A 125 -19.41 8.03 14.98
C ARG A 125 -20.03 9.09 14.10
N VAL A 126 -20.54 10.17 14.68
CA VAL A 126 -21.17 11.26 13.92
C VAL A 126 -20.16 11.95 12.99
N ARG A 127 -18.93 12.17 13.47
CA ARG A 127 -17.89 12.87 12.69
C ARG A 127 -17.35 12.06 11.51
N LEU A 128 -17.23 10.75 11.66
CA LEU A 128 -16.60 9.87 10.66
C LEU A 128 -17.59 9.25 9.68
N GLN A 129 -18.89 9.31 9.97
CA GLN A 129 -19.95 8.81 9.08
C GLN A 129 -19.84 9.30 7.62
N PRO A 130 -19.68 10.61 7.32
CA PRO A 130 -19.61 11.08 5.92
C PRO A 130 -18.38 10.52 5.17
N ASP A 131 -17.23 10.41 5.85
CA ASP A 131 -16.03 9.79 5.26
C ASP A 131 -16.25 8.31 4.95
N MET A 132 -16.94 7.59 5.85
CA MET A 132 -17.26 6.17 5.66
C MET A 132 -18.22 5.96 4.48
N GLU A 133 -19.23 6.81 4.33
CA GLU A 133 -20.18 6.77 3.19
C GLU A 133 -19.48 7.08 1.86
N HIS A 134 -18.61 8.09 1.84
CA HIS A 134 -17.82 8.43 0.66
C HIS A 134 -16.90 7.27 0.22
N LEU A 135 -16.23 6.62 1.18
CA LEU A 135 -15.40 5.44 0.90
C LEU A 135 -16.22 4.27 0.36
N LEU A 136 -17.39 4.01 0.93
CA LEU A 136 -18.27 2.94 0.47
C LEU A 136 -18.76 3.19 -0.96
N ALA A 137 -19.16 4.42 -1.28
CA ALA A 137 -19.53 4.81 -2.64
C ALA A 137 -18.38 4.60 -3.62
N GLY A 138 -17.15 4.97 -3.23
CA GLY A 138 -15.95 4.74 -4.03
C GLY A 138 -15.64 3.26 -4.26
N LEU A 139 -15.83 2.41 -3.24
CA LEU A 139 -15.67 0.96 -3.36
C LEU A 139 -16.70 0.35 -4.31
N ILE A 140 -17.96 0.78 -4.22
CA ILE A 140 -19.04 0.34 -5.12
C ILE A 140 -18.76 0.73 -6.57
N ALA A 141 -18.23 1.94 -6.79
CA ALA A 141 -17.86 2.41 -8.12
C ALA A 141 -16.72 1.62 -8.76
N ILE A 142 -15.83 1.02 -7.95
CA ILE A 142 -14.76 0.14 -8.43
C ILE A 142 -15.29 -1.27 -8.67
N ASP A 143 -15.95 -1.86 -7.67
CA ASP A 143 -16.50 -3.22 -7.76
C ASP A 143 -17.68 -3.38 -6.77
N ALA A 144 -18.91 -3.33 -7.30
CA ALA A 144 -20.13 -3.45 -6.51
C ALA A 144 -20.29 -4.84 -5.86
N ALA A 145 -19.83 -5.91 -6.49
CA ALA A 145 -19.96 -7.27 -5.96
C ALA A 145 -19.05 -7.46 -4.74
N ARG A 146 -17.80 -6.99 -4.81
CA ARG A 146 -16.87 -6.97 -3.68
C ARG A 146 -17.30 -5.97 -2.60
N ALA A 147 -17.89 -4.85 -2.96
CA ALA A 147 -18.35 -3.85 -1.98
C ALA A 147 -19.61 -4.30 -1.21
N ALA A 148 -20.46 -5.16 -1.79
CA ALA A 148 -21.69 -5.61 -1.16
C ALA A 148 -21.46 -6.28 0.21
N VAL A 149 -20.38 -7.04 0.39
CA VAL A 149 -20.04 -7.66 1.69
C VAL A 149 -19.63 -6.62 2.74
N LEU A 150 -19.14 -5.46 2.31
CA LEU A 150 -18.73 -4.36 3.18
C LEU A 150 -19.92 -3.51 3.61
N CYS A 151 -21.01 -3.45 2.85
CA CYS A 151 -22.23 -2.75 3.24
C CYS A 151 -22.87 -3.32 4.51
N ASN A 152 -22.76 -4.64 4.71
CA ASN A 152 -23.50 -5.36 5.76
C ASN A 152 -22.80 -5.43 7.13
N SER A 153 -21.54 -4.98 7.21
CA SER A 153 -20.68 -5.10 8.41
C SER A 153 -20.85 -3.96 9.42
N GLY A 154 -21.90 -3.13 9.29
CA GLY A 154 -22.24 -2.06 10.22
C GLY A 154 -23.42 -2.37 11.16
N SER A 155 -23.93 -3.61 11.16
CA SER A 155 -25.18 -3.98 11.85
C SER A 155 -25.04 -5.18 12.79
N SER A 156 -23.86 -5.45 13.33
CA SER A 156 -23.66 -6.45 14.40
C SER A 156 -22.97 -5.82 15.60
#